data_AF-A0A2T4XXW8-F1
#
_entry.id   AF-A0A2T4XXW8-F1
#
_cell.length_a   1.000
_cell.length_b   1.000
_cell.length_c   1.000
_cell.angle_alpha   90.00
_cell.angle_beta   90.00
_cell.angle_gamma   90.00
#
_symmetry.space_group_name_H-M   'P 1'
#
loop_
_entity.id
_entity.type
_entity.pdbx_description
1 polymer ?
#
loop_
_entity_poly.entity_id
_entity_poly.type
_entity_poly.pdbx_seq_one_letter_code
_entity_poly.pdbx_strand_id
1 'polypeptide(L)'
;MMFILNPRKGMLVIGTDEKVESIEKMISMVMFLACTRAKSYITVDSKGYRLKGESVFPDRIYVGWMLYIPHIVLPHLLPQAAKVIPVIDGEEQKGTIVVSTEDIFDGSNKEHIGKANDLEIRLLDLGLLPLITEL
;
A
#
# COMPACT_ATOMS: atom_id res chain seq x y z
N MET A 1 -31.34 -2.92 8.64
CA MET A 1 -29.92 -3.26 8.86
C MET A 1 -29.13 -1.98 8.68
N MET A 2 -28.57 -1.42 9.75
CA MET A 2 -27.87 -0.14 9.72
C MET A 2 -26.39 -0.42 9.51
N PHE A 3 -25.88 -0.20 8.29
CA PHE A 3 -24.45 -0.23 8.03
C PHE A 3 -23.88 1.06 8.63
N ILE A 4 -23.32 0.96 9.82
CA ILE A 4 -22.45 2.01 10.35
C ILE A 4 -21.16 1.89 9.54
N LEU A 5 -21.03 2.64 8.45
CA LEU A 5 -19.74 2.91 7.82
C LEU A 5 -18.85 3.46 8.92
N ASN A 6 -17.77 2.77 9.26
CA ASN A 6 -16.82 3.24 10.27
C ASN A 6 -16.02 4.39 9.64
N PRO A 7 -16.25 5.67 10.01
CA PRO A 7 -15.61 6.79 9.31
C PRO A 7 -14.10 6.90 9.60
N ARG A 8 -13.52 5.94 10.35
CA ARG A 8 -12.14 5.95 10.85
C ARG A 8 -11.23 4.89 10.22
N LYS A 9 -11.76 4.05 9.34
CA LYS A 9 -11.00 3.03 8.59
C LYS A 9 -11.45 3.16 7.15
N GLY A 10 -10.48 3.26 6.24
CA GLY A 10 -10.76 3.55 4.84
C GLY A 10 -9.52 3.29 4.00
N MET A 11 -9.70 3.30 2.68
CA MET A 11 -8.61 3.14 1.73
C MET A 11 -8.56 4.36 0.81
N LEU A 12 -7.39 4.96 0.68
CA LEU A 12 -7.07 5.93 -0.35
C LEU A 12 -6.28 5.23 -1.45
N VAL A 13 -6.69 5.41 -2.70
CA VAL A 13 -6.00 4.89 -3.88
C VAL A 13 -5.39 6.06 -4.64
N ILE A 14 -4.10 5.98 -4.92
CA ILE A 14 -3.35 6.95 -5.72
C ILE A 14 -2.91 6.25 -7.00
N GLY A 15 -3.65 6.48 -8.08
CA GLY A 15 -3.26 6.00 -9.42
C GLY A 15 -2.31 6.99 -10.08
N THR A 16 -1.14 6.53 -10.50
CA THR A 16 -0.19 7.32 -11.28
C THR A 16 -0.30 6.94 -12.75
N ASP A 17 -0.91 7.81 -13.55
CA ASP A 17 -1.00 7.65 -15.01
C ASP A 17 0.10 8.44 -15.76
N GLU A 18 0.74 9.40 -15.09
CA GLU A 18 1.83 10.22 -15.62
C GLU A 18 3.21 9.78 -15.11
N LYS A 19 4.28 10.29 -15.75
CA LYS A 19 5.67 10.04 -15.33
C LYS A 19 5.90 10.58 -13.92
N VAL A 20 5.92 9.66 -12.96
CA VAL A 20 6.43 9.95 -11.62
C VAL A 20 7.91 10.30 -11.73
N GLU A 21 8.28 11.48 -11.26
CA GLU A 21 9.66 11.99 -11.36
C GLU A 21 10.64 11.23 -10.46
N SER A 22 10.20 10.80 -9.28
CA SER A 22 11.06 10.15 -8.28
C SER A 22 10.26 9.36 -7.25
N ILE A 23 10.79 8.20 -6.87
CA ILE A 23 10.29 7.37 -5.78
C ILE A 23 10.27 8.12 -4.43
N GLU A 24 11.30 8.91 -4.13
CA GLU A 24 11.44 9.63 -2.85
C GLU A 24 10.35 10.69 -2.68
N LYS A 25 9.97 11.36 -3.77
CA LYS A 25 8.84 12.31 -3.77
C LYS A 25 7.51 11.59 -3.49
N MET A 26 7.31 10.41 -4.07
CA MET A 26 6.10 9.61 -3.82
C MET A 26 6.04 9.11 -2.38
N ILE A 27 7.15 8.59 -1.85
CA ILE A 27 7.23 8.17 -0.44
C ILE A 27 6.92 9.36 0.47
N SER A 28 7.50 10.54 0.21
CA SER A 28 7.24 11.76 0.98
C SER A 28 5.77 12.17 0.94
N MET A 29 5.12 12.08 -0.22
CA MET A 29 3.70 12.36 -0.37
C MET A 29 2.84 11.34 0.41
N VAL A 30 3.14 10.04 0.31
CA VAL A 30 2.42 8.99 1.05
C VAL A 30 2.59 9.18 2.56
N MET A 31 3.80 9.49 3.04
CA MET A 31 4.07 9.80 4.45
C MET A 31 3.24 10.99 4.93
N PHE A 32 3.20 12.09 4.16
CA PHE A 32 2.39 13.25 4.48
C PHE A 32 0.89 12.91 4.56
N LEU A 33 0.37 12.13 3.62
CA LEU A 33 -1.03 11.68 3.62
C LEU A 33 -1.33 10.74 4.79
N ALA A 34 -0.39 9.87 5.16
CA ALA A 34 -0.51 8.97 6.29
C ALA A 34 -0.61 9.73 7.62
N CYS A 35 0.15 10.81 7.80
CA CYS A 35 0.08 11.64 9.00
C CYS A 35 -1.22 12.48 9.08
N THR A 36 -1.79 12.89 7.94
CA THR A 36 -2.99 13.74 7.91
C THR A 36 -4.32 12.98 7.99
N ARG A 37 -4.32 11.66 7.78
CA ARG A 37 -5.55 10.83 7.78
C ARG A 37 -5.55 9.82 8.92
N ALA A 38 -6.68 9.73 9.62
CA ALA A 38 -6.84 8.75 10.71
C ALA A 38 -6.88 7.30 10.16
N LYS A 39 -5.86 6.49 10.51
CA LYS A 39 -5.79 5.01 10.38
C LYS A 39 -6.35 4.45 9.07
N SER A 40 -6.08 5.14 7.95
CA SER A 40 -6.51 4.72 6.63
C SER A 40 -5.36 4.04 5.89
N TYR A 41 -5.65 2.99 5.14
CA TYR A 41 -4.71 2.42 4.20
C TYR A 41 -4.52 3.38 3.02
N ILE A 42 -3.30 3.44 2.48
CA ILE A 42 -3.02 4.23 1.28
C ILE A 42 -2.27 3.31 0.31
N THR A 43 -2.84 3.08 -0.86
CA THR A 43 -2.17 2.34 -1.93
C THR A 43 -1.78 3.28 -3.06
N VAL A 44 -0.61 3.05 -3.64
CA VAL A 44 -0.12 3.72 -4.84
C VAL A 44 0.03 2.67 -5.92
N ASP A 45 -0.60 2.87 -7.07
CA ASP A 45 -0.45 2.00 -8.23
C ASP A 45 -0.29 2.81 -9.52
N SER A 46 -0.09 2.13 -10.64
CA SER A 46 -0.02 2.77 -11.95
C SER A 46 -0.77 1.98 -13.00
N LYS A 47 -1.24 2.69 -14.04
CA LYS A 47 -1.90 2.12 -15.22
C LYS A 47 -3.08 1.19 -14.91
N GLY A 48 -3.79 1.46 -13.81
CA GLY A 48 -4.95 0.69 -13.38
C GLY A 48 -4.62 -0.75 -13.02
N TYR A 49 -3.47 -1.02 -12.40
CA TYR A 49 -3.06 -2.34 -11.90
C TYR A 49 -4.22 -3.17 -11.35
N ARG A 50 -4.99 -2.61 -10.40
CA ARG A 50 -6.17 -3.30 -9.86
C ARG A 50 -7.33 -3.39 -10.84
N LEU A 51 -7.60 -2.33 -11.59
CA LEU A 51 -8.71 -2.31 -12.56
C LEU A 51 -8.54 -3.35 -13.68
N LYS A 52 -7.31 -3.74 -13.97
CA LYS A 52 -6.95 -4.81 -14.91
C LYS A 52 -6.95 -6.20 -14.28
N GLY A 53 -7.19 -6.32 -12.97
CA GLY A 53 -7.21 -7.59 -12.27
C GLY A 53 -5.83 -8.18 -11.99
N GLU A 54 -4.79 -7.35 -11.92
CA GLU A 54 -3.42 -7.82 -11.69
C GLU A 54 -3.11 -8.13 -10.22
N SER A 55 -3.90 -7.58 -9.29
CA SER A 55 -3.83 -7.87 -7.86
C SER A 55 -4.28 -9.30 -7.54
N VAL A 56 -3.64 -9.97 -6.59
CA VAL A 56 -3.89 -11.38 -6.26
C VAL A 56 -5.28 -11.62 -5.68
N PHE A 57 -5.76 -10.70 -4.83
CA PHE A 57 -6.99 -10.86 -4.06
C PHE A 57 -7.99 -9.75 -4.43
N PRO A 58 -9.06 -10.06 -5.18
CA PRO A 58 -9.98 -9.05 -5.71
C PRO A 58 -10.84 -8.36 -4.62
N ASP A 59 -11.06 -9.04 -3.50
CA ASP A 59 -11.89 -8.63 -2.36
C ASP A 59 -11.12 -7.96 -1.22
N ARG A 60 -9.79 -7.89 -1.32
CA ARG A 60 -8.90 -7.30 -0.31
C ARG A 60 -8.24 -6.03 -0.80
N ILE A 61 -7.65 -5.31 0.16
CA ILE A 61 -6.68 -4.26 -0.20
C ILE A 61 -5.50 -4.89 -0.95
N TYR A 62 -4.76 -4.07 -1.69
CA TYR A 62 -3.70 -4.51 -2.59
C TYR A 62 -2.49 -3.58 -2.46
N VAL A 63 -1.34 -4.00 -2.99
CA VAL A 63 -0.09 -3.24 -2.82
C VAL A 63 0.16 -2.33 -4.01
N GLY A 64 0.22 -2.88 -5.22
CA GLY A 64 0.72 -2.14 -6.39
C GLY A 64 2.18 -1.71 -6.19
N TRP A 65 2.45 -0.41 -6.24
CA TRP A 65 3.78 0.12 -5.95
C TRP A 65 4.07 0.23 -4.46
N MET A 66 3.17 0.88 -3.73
CA MET A 66 3.36 1.18 -2.30
C MET A 66 2.06 0.95 -1.55
N LEU A 67 2.17 0.41 -0.34
CA LEU A 67 1.07 0.31 0.60
C LEU A 67 1.48 0.89 1.95
N TYR A 68 0.74 1.89 2.40
CA TYR A 68 0.75 2.31 3.79
C TYR A 68 -0.21 1.45 4.59
N ILE A 69 0.31 0.84 5.65
CA ILE A 69 -0.41 0.02 6.62
C ILE A 69 -0.42 0.81 7.94
N PRO A 70 -1.59 1.08 8.55
CA PRO A 70 -1.71 1.76 9.84
C PRO A 70 -1.34 0.84 11.03
N HIS A 71 -0.28 0.05 10.85
CA HIS A 71 0.30 -0.88 11.82
C HIS A 71 1.83 -0.89 11.67
N ILE A 72 2.52 -1.26 12.75
CA ILE A 72 3.97 -1.45 12.74
C ILE A 72 4.28 -2.78 12.06
N VAL A 73 5.09 -2.74 11.01
CA VAL A 73 5.55 -3.93 10.28
C VAL A 73 7.07 -3.94 10.29
N LEU A 74 7.65 -5.07 10.72
CA LEU A 74 9.10 -5.20 10.84
C LEU A 74 9.72 -5.65 9.51
N PRO A 75 10.83 -5.05 9.05
CA PRO A 75 11.43 -5.35 7.74
C PRO A 75 11.72 -6.84 7.50
N HIS A 76 12.17 -7.58 8.52
CA HIS A 76 12.49 -9.00 8.40
C HIS A 76 11.28 -9.89 8.10
N LEU A 77 10.05 -9.40 8.33
CA LEU A 77 8.82 -10.12 7.99
C LEU A 77 8.51 -10.07 6.50
N LEU A 78 9.07 -9.09 5.79
CA LEU A 78 8.83 -8.80 4.37
C LEU A 78 10.14 -8.79 3.56
N PRO A 79 10.87 -9.93 3.47
CA PRO A 79 12.13 -9.99 2.74
C PRO A 79 12.01 -9.67 1.24
N GLN A 80 10.81 -9.79 0.65
CA GLN A 80 10.53 -9.43 -0.74
C GLN A 80 10.27 -7.94 -0.96
N ALA A 81 10.03 -7.16 0.10
CA ALA A 81 9.78 -5.74 -0.03
C ALA A 81 11.09 -5.03 -0.40
N ALA A 82 11.04 -4.18 -1.41
CA ALA A 82 12.18 -3.33 -1.76
C ALA A 82 12.54 -2.38 -0.62
N LYS A 83 11.53 -1.78 0.02
CA LYS A 83 11.70 -0.94 1.22
C LYS A 83 10.56 -1.17 2.20
N VAL A 84 10.88 -1.12 3.49
CA VAL A 84 9.91 -1.10 4.60
C VAL A 84 10.24 0.12 5.45
N ILE A 85 9.37 1.14 5.39
CA ILE A 85 9.67 2.49 5.88
C ILE A 85 8.69 2.82 7.01
N PRO A 86 9.17 3.06 8.24
CA PRO A 86 8.31 3.48 9.33
C PRO A 86 7.79 4.91 9.08
N VAL A 87 6.51 5.13 9.34
CA VAL A 87 5.90 6.48 9.31
C VAL A 87 5.81 6.99 10.73
N ILE A 88 6.59 8.02 11.05
CA ILE A 88 6.71 8.60 12.39
C ILE A 88 6.04 9.98 12.40
N ASP A 89 5.20 10.22 13.39
CA ASP A 89 4.54 11.50 13.65
C ASP A 89 4.73 11.87 15.12
N GLY A 90 5.59 12.87 15.37
CA GLY A 90 6.10 13.16 16.71
C GLY A 90 6.96 12.02 17.24
N GLU A 91 6.57 11.45 18.39
CA GLU A 91 7.27 10.34 19.04
C GLU A 91 6.63 8.96 18.74
N GLU A 92 5.53 8.93 17.99
CA GLU A 92 4.78 7.71 17.70
C GLU A 92 4.96 7.25 16.25
N GLN A 93 5.18 5.95 16.06
CA GLN A 93 5.05 5.33 14.74
C GLN A 93 3.57 5.10 14.42
N LYS A 94 3.04 5.82 13.43
CA LYS A 94 1.63 5.71 13.00
C LYS A 94 1.37 4.48 12.14
N GLY A 95 2.39 4.00 11.43
CA GLY A 95 2.28 2.85 10.55
C GLY A 95 3.57 2.58 9.79
N THR A 96 3.43 1.87 8.68
CA THR A 96 4.56 1.43 7.86
C THR A 96 4.19 1.51 6.39
N ILE A 97 5.07 2.08 5.56
CA ILE A 97 4.99 2.01 4.10
C ILE A 97 5.82 0.81 3.64
N VAL A 98 5.21 -0.06 2.85
CA VAL A 98 5.92 -1.14 2.16
C VAL A 98 5.98 -0.79 0.67
N VAL A 99 7.13 -1.01 0.06
CA VAL A 99 7.39 -0.68 -1.35
C VAL A 99 7.75 -1.96 -2.09
N SER A 100 7.09 -2.22 -3.22
CA SER A 100 7.28 -3.46 -4.00
C SER A 100 8.56 -3.44 -4.86
N THR A 101 8.95 -2.28 -5.39
CA THR A 101 10.13 -2.14 -6.25
C THR A 101 10.81 -0.77 -6.09
N GLU A 102 12.12 -0.71 -6.26
CA GLU A 102 12.90 0.54 -6.20
C GLU A 102 12.73 1.40 -7.47
N ASP A 103 12.33 0.77 -8.57
CA ASP A 103 12.02 1.43 -9.84
C ASP A 103 10.66 2.16 -9.80
N ILE A 104 10.43 3.02 -10.79
CA ILE A 104 9.09 3.57 -11.02
C ILE A 104 8.16 2.42 -11.42
N PHE A 105 7.16 2.14 -10.59
CA PHE A 105 6.25 1.02 -10.80
C PHE A 105 5.43 1.18 -12.07
N ASP A 106 5.26 0.05 -12.76
CA ASP A 106 4.53 -0.03 -14.02
C ASP A 106 3.57 -1.21 -13.90
N GLY A 107 2.28 -0.91 -13.70
CA GLY A 107 1.22 -1.90 -13.60
C GLY A 107 0.92 -2.66 -14.90
N SER A 108 1.70 -2.47 -15.96
CA SER A 108 1.73 -3.33 -17.15
C SER A 108 3.02 -4.16 -17.27
N ASN A 109 4.02 -3.94 -16.40
CA ASN A 109 5.26 -4.71 -16.38
C ASN A 109 5.10 -5.94 -15.47
N LYS A 110 5.27 -7.14 -16.04
CA LYS A 110 5.12 -8.42 -15.34
C LYS A 110 6.08 -8.58 -14.16
N GLU A 111 7.28 -8.02 -14.22
CA GLU A 111 8.23 -8.08 -13.10
C GLU A 111 7.73 -7.24 -11.91
N HIS A 112 7.24 -6.03 -12.19
CA HIS A 112 6.67 -5.16 -11.17
C HIS A 112 5.41 -5.76 -10.56
N ILE A 113 4.52 -6.29 -11.40
CA ILE A 113 3.32 -7.02 -10.96
C ILE A 113 3.70 -8.21 -10.08
N GLY A 114 4.69 -9.00 -10.48
CA GLY A 114 5.19 -10.14 -9.68
C GLY A 114 5.67 -9.71 -8.29
N LYS A 115 6.49 -8.66 -8.19
CA LYS A 115 6.97 -8.12 -6.92
C LYS A 115 5.83 -7.61 -6.02
N ALA A 116 4.83 -6.96 -6.61
CA ALA A 116 3.64 -6.52 -5.87
C ALA A 116 2.82 -7.71 -5.35
N ASN A 117 2.59 -8.71 -6.21
CA ASN A 117 1.83 -9.91 -5.87
C ASN A 117 2.50 -10.76 -4.77
N ASP A 118 3.82 -10.93 -4.82
CA ASP A 118 4.59 -11.62 -3.79
C ASP A 118 4.46 -10.93 -2.43
N LEU A 119 4.38 -9.59 -2.44
CA LEU A 119 4.18 -8.79 -1.24
C LEU A 119 2.73 -8.87 -0.74
N GLU A 120 1.74 -8.87 -1.63
CA GLU A 120 0.31 -9.08 -1.30
C GLU A 120 0.08 -10.43 -0.61
N ILE A 121 0.60 -11.51 -1.18
CA ILE A 121 0.49 -12.88 -0.61
C ILE A 121 1.07 -12.90 0.80
N ARG A 122 2.27 -12.34 0.99
CA ARG A 122 2.93 -12.34 2.29
C ARG A 122 2.22 -11.47 3.33
N LEU A 123 1.68 -10.32 2.93
CA LEU A 123 0.89 -9.49 3.82
C LEU A 123 -0.39 -10.20 4.23
N LEU A 124 -1.01 -10.98 3.35
CA LEU A 124 -2.14 -11.83 3.70
C LEU A 124 -1.76 -12.88 4.75
N ASP A 125 -0.64 -13.59 4.55
CA ASP A 125 -0.15 -14.60 5.50
C ASP A 125 0.11 -14.01 6.91
N LEU A 126 0.53 -12.75 6.95
CA LEU A 126 0.75 -12.00 8.19
C LEU A 126 -0.55 -11.40 8.78
N GLY A 127 -1.69 -11.55 8.12
CA GLY A 127 -2.98 -10.98 8.54
C GLY A 127 -3.06 -9.45 8.37
N LEU A 128 -2.21 -8.86 7.54
CA LEU A 128 -2.07 -7.41 7.33
C LEU A 128 -2.79 -6.91 6.06
N LEU A 129 -3.56 -7.78 5.39
CA LEU A 129 -4.28 -7.47 4.16
C LEU A 129 -5.80 -7.65 4.36
N PRO A 130 -6.51 -6.72 5.04
CA PRO A 130 -7.94 -6.85 5.33
C PRO A 130 -8.82 -6.90 4.08
N LEU A 131 -10.05 -7.39 4.25
CA LEU A 131 -11.10 -7.27 3.24
C LEU A 131 -11.49 -5.80 3.08
N ILE A 132 -11.89 -5.41 1.87
CA ILE A 132 -12.36 -4.04 1.60
C ILE A 132 -13.64 -3.74 2.39
N THR A 133 -14.45 -4.77 2.65
CA THR A 133 -15.68 -4.66 3.45
C THR A 133 -15.43 -4.52 4.95
N GLU A 134 -14.20 -4.74 5.42
CA GLU A 134 -13.80 -4.61 6.84
C GLU A 134 -13.18 -3.23 7.17
N LEU A 135 -13.03 -2.37 6.16
CA LEU A 135 -12.57 -0.99 6.31
C LEU A 135 -13.75 -0.11 6.78
#